data_AF-A0A1S3K5B3-F1
#
_entry.id   AF-A0A1S3K5B3-F1
#
_cell.length_a   1.000
_cell.length_b   1.000
_cell.length_c   1.000
_cell.angle_alpha   90.00
_cell.angle_beta   90.00
_cell.angle_gamma   90.00
#
_symmetry.space_group_name_H-M   'P 1'
#
loop_
_entity.id
_entity.type
_entity.pdbx_description
1 polymer ?
#
loop_
_entity_poly.entity_id
_entity_poly.type
_entity_poly.pdbx_seq_one_letter_code
_entity_poly.pdbx_strand_id
1 'polypeptide(L)'
;MIAPGTQSTTRLISAKTKTVLRTLRTQVGYPQPKLDENGNCKASVEYSKAAPFEDIPGPKGLPLLGVTLDYIRGNYEYLKMREVLKSFRADYGPVVKETVAGDTYVHLFDPDDIGNVLGHVQAQTDVFPLFPPLKFYRKWRGIGAGLGNV
;
A
#
# COMPACT_ATOMS: atom_id res chain seq x y z
N MET A 1 -11.87 64.48 -3.23
CA MET A 1 -12.60 63.25 -3.59
C MET A 1 -11.57 62.15 -3.81
N ILE A 2 -11.47 61.20 -2.89
CA ILE A 2 -10.46 60.13 -2.90
C ILE A 2 -11.21 58.80 -3.01
N ALA A 3 -10.91 58.01 -4.03
CA ALA A 3 -11.53 56.70 -4.27
C ALA A 3 -10.97 55.64 -3.30
N PRO A 4 -11.79 54.71 -2.78
CA PRO A 4 -11.32 53.68 -1.86
C PRO A 4 -10.78 52.44 -2.60
N GLY A 5 -9.55 52.05 -2.22
CA GLY A 5 -9.19 50.68 -1.84
C GLY A 5 -9.40 49.54 -2.84
N THR A 6 -8.43 49.32 -3.72
CA THR A 6 -8.27 48.06 -4.47
C THR A 6 -7.47 47.05 -3.64
N GLN A 7 -8.08 46.48 -2.59
CA GLN A 7 -7.47 45.36 -1.88
C GLN A 7 -7.79 44.03 -2.59
N SER A 8 -6.77 43.52 -3.29
CA SER A 8 -6.34 42.11 -3.21
C SER A 8 -7.40 41.02 -3.47
N THR A 9 -7.86 40.91 -4.71
CA THR A 9 -8.60 39.73 -5.23
C THR A 9 -7.77 38.43 -5.21
N THR A 10 -6.43 38.51 -5.21
CA THR A 10 -5.55 37.34 -5.24
C THR A 10 -5.53 36.55 -3.91
N ARG A 11 -5.74 37.20 -2.75
CA ARG A 11 -5.73 36.50 -1.45
C ARG A 11 -6.98 35.67 -1.16
N LEU A 12 -8.12 36.01 -1.75
CA LEU A 12 -9.39 35.31 -1.52
C LEU A 12 -9.45 33.93 -2.20
N ILE A 13 -8.78 33.77 -3.35
CA ILE A 13 -8.72 32.50 -4.09
C ILE A 13 -7.84 31.48 -3.34
N SER A 14 -6.76 31.95 -2.70
CA SER A 14 -5.85 31.13 -1.88
C SER A 14 -6.48 30.61 -0.59
N ALA A 15 -7.30 31.43 0.07
CA ALA A 15 -7.96 31.03 1.32
C ALA A 15 -9.07 29.99 1.09
N LYS A 16 -9.88 30.14 0.03
CA LYS A 16 -10.97 29.19 -0.27
C LYS A 16 -10.45 27.81 -0.71
N THR A 17 -9.37 27.77 -1.48
CA THR A 17 -8.75 26.50 -1.94
C THR A 17 -8.10 25.73 -0.80
N LYS A 18 -7.41 26.42 0.13
CA LYS A 18 -6.90 25.79 1.37
C LYS A 18 -8.02 25.22 2.24
N THR A 19 -9.16 25.91 2.36
CA THR A 19 -10.30 25.43 3.15
C THR A 19 -10.92 24.16 2.54
N VAL A 20 -11.10 24.11 1.20
CA VAL A 20 -11.65 22.92 0.50
C VAL A 20 -10.72 21.71 0.62
N LEU A 21 -9.40 21.92 0.50
CA LEU A 21 -8.42 20.84 0.70
C LEU A 21 -8.38 20.33 2.14
N ARG A 22 -8.77 21.16 3.12
CA ARG A 22 -8.85 20.76 4.52
C ARG A 22 -10.11 19.94 4.80
N THR A 23 -11.26 20.32 4.25
CA THR A 23 -12.54 19.62 4.46
C THR A 23 -12.63 18.28 3.73
N LEU A 24 -11.99 18.13 2.57
CA LEU A 24 -11.95 16.83 1.87
C LEU A 24 -11.07 15.79 2.58
N ARG A 25 -10.11 16.23 3.39
CA ARG A 25 -9.24 15.36 4.20
C ARG A 25 -9.94 14.79 5.44
N THR A 26 -11.11 15.33 5.81
CA THR A 26 -11.86 14.97 7.02
C THR A 26 -12.98 13.95 6.76
N GLN A 27 -13.30 13.66 5.50
CA GLN A 27 -14.48 12.83 5.15
C GLN A 27 -14.23 11.32 5.19
N VAL A 28 -13.01 10.87 5.47
CA VAL A 28 -12.73 9.44 5.67
C VAL A 28 -12.16 9.29 7.08
N GLY A 29 -13.03 8.88 8.00
CA GLY A 29 -12.73 8.72 9.42
C GLY A 29 -11.76 7.56 9.66
N TYR A 30 -10.48 7.78 9.39
CA TYR A 30 -9.42 6.91 9.86
C TYR A 30 -9.06 7.30 11.30
N PRO A 31 -9.00 6.34 12.24
CA PRO A 31 -8.40 6.62 13.53
C PRO A 31 -6.97 7.07 13.29
N GLN A 32 -6.70 8.35 13.58
CA GLN A 32 -5.33 8.86 13.50
C GLN A 32 -4.47 8.05 14.48
N PRO A 33 -3.22 7.71 14.12
CA PRO A 33 -2.30 7.12 15.10
C PRO A 33 -2.29 8.03 16.32
N LYS A 34 -2.51 7.45 17.51
CA LYS A 34 -2.51 8.23 18.75
C LYS A 34 -1.11 8.79 18.95
N LEU A 35 -0.94 10.06 18.55
CA LEU A 35 0.26 10.84 18.81
C LEU A 35 0.41 10.97 20.32
N ASP A 36 1.62 10.80 20.83
CA ASP A 36 1.93 11.21 22.20
C ASP A 36 1.89 12.75 22.33
N GLU A 37 2.03 13.24 23.55
CA GLU A 37 2.06 14.68 23.87
C GLU A 37 3.19 15.45 23.16
N ASN A 38 4.14 14.74 22.56
CA ASN A 38 5.27 15.27 21.80
C ASN A 38 5.07 15.17 20.27
N GLY A 39 3.92 14.69 19.79
CA GLY A 39 3.63 14.54 18.36
C GLY A 39 4.30 13.32 17.72
N ASN A 40 4.74 12.34 18.51
CA ASN A 40 5.36 11.11 18.03
C ASN A 40 4.36 9.95 17.98
N CYS A 41 4.45 9.11 16.94
CA CYS A 41 3.67 7.90 16.85
C CYS A 41 4.11 6.93 17.94
N LYS A 42 3.20 6.46 18.82
CA LYS A 42 3.52 5.40 19.77
C LYS A 42 3.94 4.12 19.05
N ALA A 43 5.25 3.90 18.91
CA ALA A 43 5.84 2.62 18.56
C ALA A 43 5.77 1.71 19.81
N SER A 44 4.62 1.08 20.07
CA SER A 44 4.40 0.33 21.32
C SER A 44 4.58 -1.18 21.19
N VAL A 45 5.32 -1.65 20.18
CA VAL A 45 5.88 -3.01 20.18
C VAL A 45 7.39 -2.86 20.10
N GLU A 46 8.10 -3.48 21.03
CA GLU A 46 9.57 -3.42 21.09
C GLU A 46 10.21 -4.00 19.82
N TYR A 47 10.47 -3.13 18.84
CA TYR A 47 11.31 -3.42 17.67
C TYR A 47 12.74 -3.83 18.05
N SER A 48 13.14 -3.64 19.31
CA SER A 48 14.44 -4.02 19.88
C SER A 48 14.74 -5.52 19.73
N LYS A 49 13.69 -6.37 19.67
CA LYS A 49 13.80 -7.83 19.58
C LYS A 49 13.48 -8.38 18.18
N ALA A 50 13.10 -7.53 17.24
CA ALA A 50 12.82 -7.97 15.87
C ALA A 50 14.13 -8.34 15.15
N ALA A 51 14.13 -9.48 14.45
CA ALA A 51 15.22 -9.82 13.54
C ALA A 51 15.30 -8.76 12.41
N PRO A 52 16.51 -8.47 11.90
CA PRO A 52 16.66 -7.53 10.80
C PRO A 52 15.99 -8.06 9.53
N PHE A 53 15.59 -7.15 8.64
CA PHE A 53 14.93 -7.49 7.37
C PHE A 53 15.77 -8.41 6.46
N GLU A 54 17.10 -8.36 6.60
CA GLU A 54 18.00 -9.19 5.81
C GLU A 54 17.97 -10.67 6.20
N ASP A 55 17.61 -10.96 7.45
CA ASP A 55 17.57 -12.32 7.99
C ASP A 55 16.29 -13.08 7.65
N ILE A 56 15.33 -12.44 6.97
CA ILE A 56 14.12 -13.12 6.51
C ILE A 56 14.51 -14.20 5.49
N PRO A 57 14.14 -15.47 5.72
CA PRO A 57 14.49 -16.57 4.84
C PRO A 57 13.74 -16.45 3.51
N GLY A 58 14.35 -16.96 2.44
CA GLY A 58 13.72 -17.00 1.14
C GLY A 58 14.69 -17.28 0.00
N PRO A 59 14.17 -17.49 -1.22
CA PRO A 59 14.99 -17.81 -2.36
C PRO A 59 15.88 -16.62 -2.72
N LYS A 60 17.19 -16.79 -2.51
CA LYS A 60 18.21 -15.78 -2.78
C LYS A 60 18.56 -15.83 -4.26
N GLY A 61 18.00 -14.90 -5.03
CA GLY A 61 18.40 -14.68 -6.41
C GLY A 61 19.61 -13.76 -6.55
N LEU A 62 19.96 -13.41 -7.79
CA LEU A 62 21.05 -12.47 -8.07
C LEU A 62 20.77 -11.11 -7.41
N PRO A 63 21.80 -10.38 -6.92
CA PRO A 63 21.59 -9.02 -6.45
C PRO A 63 20.94 -8.20 -7.58
N LEU A 64 19.85 -7.50 -7.27
CA LEU A 64 18.99 -6.70 -8.17
C LEU A 64 17.96 -7.46 -9.03
N LEU A 65 18.32 -8.54 -9.73
CA LEU A 65 17.34 -9.32 -10.50
C LEU A 65 16.52 -10.28 -9.63
N GLY A 66 17.07 -10.68 -8.48
CA GLY A 66 16.46 -11.66 -7.60
C GLY A 66 16.14 -12.96 -8.34
N VAL A 67 14.97 -13.55 -8.06
CA VAL A 67 14.54 -14.86 -8.61
C VAL A 67 13.89 -14.75 -9.99
N THR A 68 13.93 -13.58 -10.64
CA THR A 68 13.33 -13.39 -11.98
C THR A 68 13.86 -14.40 -13.01
N LEU A 69 15.12 -14.83 -12.89
CA LEU A 69 15.67 -15.87 -13.76
C LEU A 69 14.98 -17.23 -13.58
N ASP A 70 14.57 -17.59 -12.37
CA ASP A 70 13.87 -18.85 -12.12
C ASP A 70 12.47 -18.84 -12.74
N TYR A 71 11.82 -17.67 -12.78
CA TYR A 71 10.57 -17.49 -13.52
C TYR A 71 10.77 -17.53 -15.05
N ILE A 72 11.83 -16.91 -15.57
CA ILE A 72 12.14 -16.93 -17.01
C ILE A 72 12.53 -18.33 -17.48
N ARG A 73 13.27 -19.09 -16.64
CA ARG A 73 13.75 -20.44 -16.95
C ARG A 73 12.67 -21.50 -16.78
N GLY A 74 11.51 -21.14 -16.23
CA GLY A 74 10.37 -22.04 -16.01
C GLY A 74 10.49 -22.91 -14.74
N ASN A 75 11.43 -22.61 -13.84
CA ASN A 75 11.49 -23.26 -12.52
C ASN A 75 10.28 -22.84 -11.67
N TYR A 76 9.83 -21.59 -11.82
CA TYR A 76 8.59 -21.09 -11.22
C TYR A 76 7.62 -20.65 -12.31
N GLU A 77 6.40 -21.20 -12.28
CA GLU A 77 5.35 -20.83 -13.21
C GLU A 77 4.42 -19.79 -12.59
N TYR A 78 4.34 -18.60 -13.20
CA TYR A 78 3.40 -17.55 -12.78
C TYR A 78 1.94 -18.02 -12.75
N LEU A 79 1.54 -18.87 -13.70
CA LEU A 79 0.19 -19.43 -13.77
C LEU A 79 -0.12 -20.40 -12.61
N LYS A 80 0.92 -20.97 -11.99
CA LYS A 80 0.80 -21.90 -10.86
C LYS A 80 1.35 -21.27 -9.57
N MET A 81 1.11 -19.97 -9.37
CA MET A 81 1.62 -19.25 -8.20
C MET A 81 1.22 -19.90 -6.87
N ARG A 82 0.02 -20.50 -6.80
CA ARG A 82 -0.41 -21.27 -5.62
C ARG A 82 0.57 -22.39 -5.25
N GLU A 83 1.16 -23.05 -6.23
CA GLU A 83 2.09 -24.17 -6.02
C GLU A 83 3.47 -23.65 -5.63
N VAL A 84 3.92 -22.57 -6.28
CA VAL A 84 5.16 -21.87 -5.94
C VAL A 84 5.14 -21.36 -4.48
N LEU A 85 4.03 -20.74 -4.07
CA LEU A 85 3.86 -20.27 -2.70
C LEU A 85 3.79 -21.42 -1.68
N LYS A 86 3.22 -22.57 -2.08
CA LYS A 86 3.25 -23.78 -1.24
C LYS A 86 4.67 -24.32 -1.07
N SER A 87 5.48 -24.35 -2.13
CA SER A 87 6.89 -24.76 -2.01
C SER A 87 7.68 -23.77 -1.15
N PHE A 88 7.46 -22.46 -1.31
CA PHE A 88 8.11 -21.45 -0.48
C PHE A 88 7.81 -21.63 1.01
N ARG A 89 6.53 -21.86 1.35
CA ARG A 89 6.14 -22.15 2.73
C ARG A 89 6.80 -23.41 3.28
N ALA A 90 6.91 -24.45 2.45
CA ALA A 90 7.51 -25.73 2.84
C ALA A 90 9.03 -25.61 3.05
N ASP A 91 9.73 -24.86 2.19
CA ASP A 91 11.18 -24.78 2.17
C ASP A 91 11.74 -23.75 3.17
N TYR A 92 11.07 -22.59 3.31
CA TYR A 92 11.58 -21.44 4.08
C TYR A 92 10.75 -21.12 5.32
N GLY A 93 9.51 -21.61 5.41
CA GLY A 93 8.64 -21.45 6.58
C GLY A 93 7.54 -20.39 6.43
N PRO A 94 7.03 -19.83 7.55
CA PRO A 94 5.79 -19.04 7.56
C PRO A 94 5.93 -17.61 7.03
N VAL A 95 7.15 -17.08 6.95
CA VAL A 95 7.46 -15.74 6.41
C VAL A 95 8.60 -15.88 5.41
N VAL A 96 8.36 -15.48 4.16
CA VAL A 96 9.33 -15.69 3.08
C VAL A 96 9.59 -14.38 2.34
N LYS A 97 10.87 -14.03 2.15
CA LYS A 97 11.29 -12.87 1.37
C LYS A 97 11.68 -13.29 -0.05
N GLU A 98 11.13 -12.58 -1.02
CA GLU A 98 11.42 -12.78 -2.44
C GLU A 98 11.77 -11.44 -3.09
N THR A 99 12.77 -11.42 -3.96
CA THR A 99 13.07 -10.25 -4.79
C THR A 99 12.80 -10.60 -6.24
N VAL A 100 11.95 -9.83 -6.92
CA VAL A 100 11.60 -10.03 -8.33
C VAL A 100 11.77 -8.70 -9.04
N ALA A 101 12.64 -8.66 -10.05
CA ALA A 101 12.84 -7.49 -10.92
C ALA A 101 13.12 -6.17 -10.17
N GLY A 102 13.81 -6.24 -9.03
CA GLY A 102 14.14 -5.09 -8.19
C GLY A 102 13.13 -4.80 -7.07
N ASP A 103 11.91 -5.35 -7.18
CA ASP A 103 10.91 -5.24 -6.13
C ASP A 103 11.07 -6.37 -5.10
N THR A 104 10.92 -6.04 -3.82
CA THR A 104 11.00 -7.03 -2.74
C THR A 104 9.63 -7.29 -2.15
N TYR A 105 9.23 -8.55 -2.14
CA TYR A 105 7.97 -9.05 -1.64
C TYR A 105 8.22 -9.88 -0.38
N VAL A 106 7.36 -9.72 0.62
CA VAL A 106 7.33 -10.57 1.81
C VAL A 106 6.00 -11.32 1.81
N HIS A 107 6.09 -12.63 1.69
CA HIS A 107 4.95 -13.54 1.72
C HIS A 107 4.66 -13.95 3.15
N LEU A 108 3.44 -13.67 3.61
CA LEU A 108 2.93 -14.07 4.92
C LEU A 108 1.94 -15.21 4.74
N PHE A 109 2.12 -16.28 5.50
CA PHE A 109 1.33 -17.51 5.38
C PHE A 109 0.43 -17.78 6.58
N ASP A 110 0.67 -17.10 7.71
CA ASP A 110 -0.14 -17.21 8.92
C ASP A 110 -1.30 -16.20 8.88
N PRO A 111 -2.56 -16.62 9.08
CA PRO A 111 -3.69 -15.70 9.12
C PRO A 111 -3.59 -14.64 10.22
N ASP A 112 -2.95 -14.93 11.35
CA ASP A 112 -2.82 -13.98 12.46
C ASP A 112 -1.84 -12.85 12.09
N ASP A 113 -0.73 -13.20 11.43
CA ASP A 113 0.24 -12.23 10.92
C ASP A 113 -0.39 -11.35 9.82
N ILE A 114 -1.16 -11.95 8.92
CA ILE A 114 -1.90 -11.23 7.88
C ILE A 114 -2.91 -10.27 8.51
N GLY A 115 -3.67 -10.73 9.50
CA GLY A 115 -4.62 -9.92 10.24
C GLY A 115 -3.96 -8.75 10.95
N ASN A 116 -2.79 -8.97 11.55
CA ASN A 116 -2.03 -7.93 12.21
C ASN A 116 -1.52 -6.87 11.23
N VAL A 117 -0.96 -7.28 10.08
CA VAL A 117 -0.52 -6.35 9.04
C VAL A 117 -1.71 -5.55 8.52
N LEU A 118 -2.78 -6.21 8.09
CA LEU A 118 -3.98 -5.55 7.57
C LEU A 118 -4.64 -4.62 8.60
N GLY A 119 -4.61 -4.96 9.88
CA GLY A 119 -5.12 -4.13 10.96
C GLY A 119 -4.33 -2.84 11.22
N HIS A 120 -3.06 -2.80 10.81
CA HIS A 120 -2.15 -1.66 10.99
C HIS A 120 -1.82 -0.92 9.69
N VAL A 121 -2.41 -1.33 8.55
CA VAL A 121 -2.27 -0.65 7.26
C VAL A 121 -2.87 0.76 7.36
N GLN A 122 -2.02 1.78 7.36
CA GLN A 122 -2.40 3.20 7.50
C GLN A 122 -2.92 3.82 6.20
N ALA A 123 -2.61 3.21 5.07
CA ALA A 123 -3.04 3.64 3.75
C ALA A 123 -3.57 2.43 3.00
N GLN A 124 -4.80 2.52 2.49
CA GLN A 124 -5.29 1.57 1.51
C GLN A 124 -4.23 1.44 0.41
N THR A 125 -3.85 0.21 0.05
CA THR A 125 -2.94 -0.03 -1.08
C THR A 125 -3.37 0.85 -2.24
N ASP A 126 -2.43 1.36 -3.03
CA ASP A 126 -2.76 2.21 -4.19
C ASP A 126 -3.62 1.37 -5.14
N VAL A 127 -4.93 1.41 -4.93
CA VAL A 127 -5.89 0.61 -5.67
C VAL A 127 -5.96 1.32 -6.99
N PHE A 128 -5.28 0.77 -7.99
CA PHE A 128 -5.33 1.31 -9.33
C PHE A 128 -6.80 1.52 -9.69
N PRO A 129 -7.22 2.77 -9.92
CA PRO A 129 -8.62 3.05 -10.18
C PRO A 129 -9.04 2.27 -11.41
N LEU A 130 -10.28 1.77 -11.41
CA LEU A 130 -10.83 1.04 -12.53
C LEU A 130 -10.54 1.78 -13.84
N PHE A 131 -9.89 1.09 -14.78
CA PHE A 131 -9.49 1.65 -16.07
C PHE A 131 -10.68 2.38 -16.71
N PRO A 132 -10.55 3.63 -17.19
CA PRO A 132 -11.71 4.47 -17.52
C PRO A 132 -12.74 3.85 -18.49
N PRO A 133 -12.34 3.16 -19.58
CA PRO A 133 -13.26 2.42 -20.45
C PRO A 133 -14.04 1.31 -19.72
N LEU A 134 -13.40 0.57 -18.83
CA LEU A 134 -14.03 -0.49 -18.06
C LEU A 134 -15.01 0.07 -17.03
N LYS A 135 -14.68 1.23 -16.43
CA LYS A 135 -15.58 2.00 -15.55
C LYS A 135 -16.83 2.45 -16.29
N PHE A 136 -16.68 2.94 -17.52
CA PHE A 136 -17.81 3.30 -18.37
C PHE A 136 -18.69 2.09 -18.72
N TYR A 137 -18.08 1.00 -19.20
CA TYR A 137 -18.81 -0.22 -19.59
C TYR A 137 -19.62 -0.80 -18.43
N ARG A 138 -19.02 -0.92 -17.24
CA ARG A 138 -19.72 -1.43 -16.06
C ARG A 138 -20.88 -0.56 -15.63
N LYS A 139 -20.71 0.77 -15.63
CA LYS A 139 -21.79 1.73 -15.37
C LYS A 139 -22.92 1.58 -16.38
N TRP A 140 -22.60 1.47 -17.67
CA TRP A 140 -23.59 1.30 -18.74
C TRP A 140 -24.38 -0.01 -18.62
N ARG A 141 -23.73 -1.08 -18.14
CA ARG A 141 -24.35 -2.40 -17.93
C ARG A 141 -25.01 -2.58 -16.56
N GLY A 142 -24.98 -1.58 -15.68
CA GLY A 142 -25.47 -1.71 -14.30
C GLY A 142 -24.67 -2.70 -13.44
N ILE A 143 -23.39 -2.93 -13.78
CA ILE A 143 -22.49 -3.82 -13.06
C ILE A 143 -21.72 -2.97 -12.02
N GLY A 144 -21.62 -3.47 -10.78
CA GLY A 144 -20.86 -2.81 -9.72
C GLY A 144 -19.37 -2.60 -10.08
N ALA A 145 -18.71 -1.69 -9.36
CA ALA A 145 -17.29 -1.36 -9.56
C ALA A 145 -16.35 -2.57 -9.39
N GLY A 146 -16.81 -3.61 -8.69
CA GLY A 146 -16.12 -4.89 -8.49
C GLY A 146 -15.28 -4.93 -7.23
N LEU A 147 -14.83 -6.13 -6.86
CA LEU A 147 -13.91 -6.33 -5.75
C LEU A 147 -12.63 -5.52 -6.03
N GLY A 148 -12.19 -4.73 -5.04
CA GLY A 148 -11.00 -3.88 -5.19
C GLY A 148 -11.21 -2.63 -6.05
N ASN A 149 -12.44 -2.12 -6.19
CA ASN A 149 -12.70 -0.77 -6.68
C ASN A 149 -13.78 -0.14 -5.79
N VAL A 150 -13.35 0.48 -4.70
CA VAL A 150 -14.18 1.26 -3.77
C VAL A 150 -13.74 2.71 -3.79
#